data_AF-A0A949UVU9-F1
#
_entry.id   AF-A0A949UVU9-F1
#
_cell.length_a   1.000
_cell.length_b   1.000
_cell.length_c   1.000
_cell.angle_alpha   90.00
_cell.angle_beta   90.00
_cell.angle_gamma   90.00
#
_symmetry.space_group_name_H-M   'P 1'
#
loop_
_entity.id
_entity.type
_entity.pdbx_description
1 polymer ?
#
loop_
_entity_poly.entity_id
_entity_poly.type
_entity_poly.pdbx_seq_one_letter_code
_entity_poly.pdbx_strand_id
1 'polypeptide(L)'
;MQHLLNLLAAIALLVWGIQMVRTGILRVFGANLRQLISRGVSTRLTALLSGVGVTAIVQSSTATALIVSAFVGQGMISLTSALIVMLGADVGSSLMAVVFSLDLSWLSPLCIFTGVVLYVARQDTRVGRIGRVLIGLGLMLLALRLITEATLVLTQSETVRTLLLAVTSDITLEIITGAVLAIISYSSLATVLLVSALA
;
A
#
# COMPACT_ATOMS: atom_id res chain seq x y z
N MET A 1 10.66 23.96 11.91
CA MET A 1 10.15 23.99 10.52
C MET A 1 10.76 22.89 9.63
N GLN A 2 12.07 22.65 9.70
CA GLN A 2 12.72 21.61 8.87
C GLN A 2 12.15 20.20 9.07
N HIS A 3 11.80 19.80 10.31
CA HIS A 3 11.18 18.48 10.57
C HIS A 3 9.80 18.31 9.92
N LEU A 4 8.98 19.36 9.92
CA LEU A 4 7.66 19.33 9.26
C LEU A 4 7.82 19.22 7.74
N LEU A 5 8.79 19.95 7.16
CA LEU A 5 9.11 19.86 5.74
C LEU A 5 9.63 18.47 5.35
N ASN A 6 10.50 17.87 6.16
CA ASN A 6 10.98 16.50 5.94
C ASN A 6 9.83 15.49 5.96
N LEU A 7 8.91 15.63 6.92
CA LEU A 7 7.73 14.77 7.01
C LEU A 7 6.80 14.94 5.80
N LEU A 8 6.52 16.17 5.38
CA LEU A 8 5.74 16.44 4.16
C LEU A 8 6.42 15.90 2.90
N ALA A 9 7.74 16.03 2.78
CA ALA A 9 8.52 15.47 1.68
C ALA A 9 8.47 13.94 1.66
N ALA A 10 8.59 13.30 2.83
CA ALA A 10 8.49 11.86 2.96
C ALA A 10 7.08 11.35 2.59
N ILE A 11 6.02 12.04 3.02
CA ILE A 11 4.64 11.72 2.61
C ILE A 11 4.48 11.88 1.09
N ALA A 12 4.99 12.96 0.50
CA ALA A 12 4.93 13.17 -0.94
C ALA A 12 5.66 12.06 -1.72
N LEU A 13 6.84 11.65 -1.25
CA LEU A 13 7.59 10.52 -1.81
C LEU A 13 6.83 9.20 -1.70
N LEU A 14 6.17 8.95 -0.55
CA LEU A 14 5.35 7.76 -0.35
C LEU A 14 4.19 7.72 -1.36
N VAL A 15 3.46 8.83 -1.49
CA VAL A 15 2.33 8.94 -2.44
C VAL A 15 2.79 8.74 -3.88
N TRP A 16 3.93 9.35 -4.26
CA TRP A 16 4.51 9.17 -5.59
C TRP A 16 4.93 7.72 -5.85
N GLY A 17 5.59 7.08 -4.88
CA GLY A 17 5.97 5.68 -4.94
C GLY A 17 4.76 4.76 -5.15
N ILE A 18 3.70 4.94 -4.36
CA ILE A 18 2.44 4.19 -4.49
C ILE A 18 1.84 4.36 -5.89
N GLN A 19 1.77 5.60 -6.39
CA GLN A 19 1.21 5.86 -7.73
C GLN A 19 2.05 5.21 -8.83
N MET A 20 3.37 5.18 -8.67
CA MET A 20 4.28 4.57 -9.63
C MET A 20 4.17 3.04 -9.65
N VAL A 21 4.06 2.40 -8.48
CA VAL A 21 3.79 0.96 -8.36
C VAL A 21 2.44 0.63 -8.98
N ARG A 22 1.37 1.32 -8.57
CA ARG A 22 0.01 1.08 -9.08
C ARG A 22 -0.07 1.19 -10.60
N THR A 23 0.43 2.29 -11.16
CA THR A 23 0.38 2.50 -12.63
C THR A 23 1.33 1.56 -13.39
N GLY A 24 2.51 1.26 -12.84
CA GLY A 24 3.46 0.34 -13.45
C GLY A 24 2.90 -1.08 -13.52
N ILE A 25 2.32 -1.56 -12.42
CA ILE A 25 1.74 -2.91 -12.32
C ILE A 25 0.53 -3.05 -13.23
N LEU A 26 -0.38 -2.07 -13.26
CA LEU A 26 -1.52 -2.10 -14.17
C LEU A 26 -1.07 -2.14 -15.65
N ARG A 27 0.02 -1.45 -16.00
CA ARG A 27 0.59 -1.46 -17.37
C ARG A 27 1.33 -2.75 -17.71
N VAL A 28 1.90 -3.46 -16.74
CA VAL A 28 2.65 -4.72 -16.96
C VAL A 28 1.70 -5.92 -16.93
N PHE A 29 0.80 -5.94 -15.96
CA PHE A 29 -0.01 -7.11 -15.61
C PHE A 29 -1.50 -6.95 -15.94
N GLY A 30 -1.99 -5.82 -16.44
CA GLY A 30 -3.43 -5.57 -16.62
C GLY A 30 -4.23 -6.71 -17.24
N ALA A 31 -3.79 -7.26 -18.38
CA ALA A 31 -4.44 -8.40 -19.03
C ALA A 31 -4.31 -9.72 -18.23
N ASN A 32 -3.18 -9.92 -17.56
CA ASN A 32 -2.91 -11.13 -16.77
C ASN A 32 -3.71 -11.14 -15.46
N LEU A 33 -3.90 -9.97 -14.82
CA LEU A 33 -4.75 -9.83 -13.63
C LEU A 33 -6.19 -10.20 -13.95
N ARG A 34 -6.66 -9.80 -15.15
CA ARG A 34 -7.96 -10.21 -15.68
C ARG A 34 -8.06 -11.75 -15.73
N GLN A 35 -7.07 -12.40 -16.33
CA GLN A 35 -7.06 -13.86 -16.44
C GLN A 35 -6.89 -14.59 -15.10
N LEU A 36 -6.14 -14.02 -14.15
CA LEU A 36 -5.95 -14.59 -12.82
C LEU A 36 -7.26 -14.63 -12.03
N ILE A 37 -8.04 -13.55 -12.09
CA ILE A 37 -9.35 -13.49 -11.43
C ILE A 37 -10.33 -14.44 -12.13
N SER A 38 -10.38 -14.46 -13.47
CA SER A 38 -11.33 -15.34 -14.17
C SER A 38 -11.08 -16.83 -13.90
N ARG A 39 -9.82 -17.23 -13.71
CA ARG A 39 -9.44 -18.61 -13.35
C ARG A 39 -9.57 -18.90 -11.86
N GLY A 40 -9.36 -17.89 -11.00
CA GLY A 40 -9.42 -18.01 -9.55
C GLY A 40 -10.84 -18.16 -8.98
N VAL A 41 -11.87 -17.90 -9.77
CA VAL A 41 -13.27 -17.84 -9.30
C VAL A 41 -13.97 -19.20 -9.20
N SER A 42 -13.30 -20.31 -9.54
CA SER A 42 -13.91 -21.65 -9.53
C SER A 42 -14.37 -22.13 -8.15
N THR A 43 -13.73 -21.69 -7.07
CA THR A 43 -14.12 -22.04 -5.69
C THR A 43 -14.05 -20.82 -4.78
N ARG A 44 -14.74 -20.85 -3.62
CA ARG A 44 -14.71 -19.75 -2.64
C ARG A 44 -13.27 -19.46 -2.16
N LEU A 45 -12.48 -20.49 -1.92
CA LEU A 45 -11.13 -20.34 -1.40
C LEU A 45 -10.17 -19.79 -2.46
N THR A 46 -10.25 -20.27 -3.70
CA THR A 46 -9.47 -19.72 -4.81
C THR A 46 -9.88 -18.30 -5.15
N ALA A 47 -11.16 -17.95 -5.00
CA ALA A 47 -11.65 -16.58 -5.22
C ALA A 47 -11.04 -15.63 -4.20
N LEU A 48 -11.03 -16.02 -2.92
CA LEU A 48 -10.40 -15.26 -1.85
C LEU A 48 -8.90 -15.08 -2.10
N LEU A 49 -8.18 -16.18 -2.37
CA LEU A 49 -6.75 -16.12 -2.66
C LEU A 49 -6.42 -15.29 -3.91
N SER A 50 -7.27 -15.31 -4.93
CA SER A 50 -7.10 -14.46 -6.11
C SER A 50 -7.25 -12.98 -5.74
N GLY A 51 -8.17 -12.63 -4.85
CA GLY A 51 -8.33 -11.28 -4.32
C GLY A 51 -7.12 -10.81 -3.52
N VAL A 52 -6.61 -11.70 -2.64
CA VAL A 52 -5.37 -11.46 -1.87
C VAL A 52 -4.21 -11.22 -2.82
N GLY A 53 -3.98 -12.12 -3.78
CA GLY A 53 -2.85 -12.03 -4.72
C GLY A 53 -2.92 -10.81 -5.63
N VAL A 54 -4.10 -10.52 -6.21
CA VAL A 54 -4.27 -9.36 -7.09
C VAL A 54 -4.04 -8.07 -6.32
N THR A 55 -4.62 -7.94 -5.12
CA THR A 55 -4.47 -6.70 -4.34
C THR A 55 -3.11 -6.58 -3.71
N ALA A 56 -2.48 -7.68 -3.31
CA ALA A 56 -1.08 -7.70 -2.90
C ALA A 56 -0.16 -7.16 -4.01
N ILE A 57 -0.40 -7.56 -5.26
CA ILE A 57 0.38 -7.09 -6.41
C ILE A 57 0.01 -5.64 -6.75
N VAL A 58 -1.26 -5.33 -7.01
CA VAL A 58 -1.70 -3.99 -7.47
C VAL A 58 -1.63 -2.95 -6.36
N GLN A 59 -1.63 -3.39 -5.10
CA GLN A 59 -1.58 -2.58 -3.89
C GLN A 59 -2.73 -1.56 -3.75
N SER A 60 -3.87 -1.83 -4.38
CA SER A 60 -5.01 -0.93 -4.42
C SER A 60 -6.28 -1.77 -4.51
N SER A 61 -6.96 -1.93 -3.37
CA SER A 61 -8.26 -2.61 -3.29
C SER A 61 -9.30 -1.94 -4.18
N THR A 62 -9.24 -0.62 -4.36
CA THR A 62 -10.09 0.13 -5.30
C THR A 62 -9.85 -0.25 -6.76
N ALA A 63 -8.60 -0.46 -7.18
CA ALA A 63 -8.31 -0.96 -8.52
C ALA A 63 -8.81 -2.40 -8.70
N THR A 64 -8.65 -3.26 -7.69
CA THR A 64 -9.21 -4.62 -7.70
C THR A 64 -10.74 -4.59 -7.80
N ALA A 65 -11.41 -3.68 -7.06
CA ALA A 65 -12.86 -3.51 -7.12
C ALA A 65 -13.35 -3.10 -8.50
N LEU A 66 -12.65 -2.19 -9.19
CA LEU A 66 -12.98 -1.80 -10.57
C LEU A 66 -12.82 -2.96 -11.55
N ILE A 67 -11.78 -3.80 -11.37
CA ILE A 67 -11.57 -4.97 -12.22
C ILE A 67 -12.69 -5.99 -11.99
N VAL A 68 -13.00 -6.30 -10.73
CA VAL A 68 -14.04 -7.27 -10.35
C VAL A 68 -15.44 -6.78 -10.75
N SER A 69 -15.76 -5.50 -10.58
CA SER A 69 -17.05 -4.94 -11.00
C SER A 69 -17.23 -5.00 -12.52
N ALA A 70 -16.17 -4.72 -13.29
CA ALA A 70 -16.18 -4.88 -14.74
C ALA A 70 -16.44 -6.33 -15.18
N PHE A 71 -15.98 -7.32 -14.41
CA PHE A 71 -16.25 -8.72 -14.66
C PHE A 71 -17.68 -9.15 -14.34
N VAL A 72 -18.22 -8.66 -13.23
CA VAL A 72 -19.62 -8.89 -12.86
C VAL A 72 -20.54 -8.28 -13.92
N GLY A 73 -20.25 -7.05 -14.36
CA GLY A 73 -21.01 -6.38 -15.42
C GLY A 73 -20.96 -7.09 -16.78
N GLN A 74 -19.90 -7.87 -17.05
CA GLN A 74 -19.74 -8.68 -18.25
C GLN A 74 -20.27 -10.12 -18.08
N GLY A 75 -20.87 -10.46 -16.93
CA GLY A 75 -21.40 -11.80 -16.64
C GLY A 75 -20.34 -12.89 -16.47
N MET A 76 -19.05 -12.54 -16.39
CA MET A 76 -17.95 -13.50 -16.27
C MET A 76 -17.78 -14.07 -14.85
N ILE A 77 -18.28 -13.35 -13.83
CA ILE A 77 -18.16 -13.72 -12.41
C ILE A 77 -19.50 -13.45 -11.72
N SER A 78 -19.92 -14.37 -10.84
CA SER A 78 -21.12 -14.16 -10.02
C SER A 78 -20.87 -13.11 -8.93
N LEU A 79 -21.91 -12.36 -8.55
CA LEU A 79 -21.83 -11.35 -7.48
C LEU A 79 -21.27 -11.95 -6.17
N THR A 80 -21.68 -13.16 -5.81
CA THR A 80 -21.18 -13.87 -4.62
C THR A 80 -19.67 -14.08 -4.69
N SER A 81 -19.14 -14.51 -5.84
CA SER A 81 -17.69 -14.73 -5.97
C SER A 81 -16.93 -13.42 -6.00
N ALA A 82 -17.50 -12.38 -6.61
CA ALA A 82 -16.94 -11.03 -6.59
C ALA A 82 -16.79 -10.48 -5.16
N LEU A 83 -17.79 -10.67 -4.29
CA LEU A 83 -17.70 -10.31 -2.88
C LEU A 83 -16.61 -11.08 -2.14
N ILE A 84 -16.41 -12.37 -2.47
CA ILE A 84 -15.33 -13.17 -1.88
C ILE A 84 -13.94 -12.70 -2.37
N VAL A 85 -13.81 -12.32 -3.64
CA VAL A 85 -12.58 -11.69 -4.17
C VAL A 85 -12.33 -10.35 -3.47
N MET A 86 -13.36 -9.56 -3.22
CA MET A 86 -13.25 -8.29 -2.47
C MET A 86 -12.81 -8.51 -1.02
N LEU A 87 -13.38 -9.49 -0.32
CA LEU A 87 -12.92 -9.88 1.00
C LEU A 87 -11.42 -10.25 0.98
N GLY A 88 -10.99 -11.02 -0.02
CA GLY A 88 -9.58 -11.33 -0.22
C GLY A 88 -8.72 -10.09 -0.52
N ALA A 89 -9.25 -9.13 -1.28
CA ALA A 89 -8.57 -7.88 -1.59
C ALA A 89 -8.27 -7.04 -0.35
N ASP A 90 -9.22 -6.96 0.57
CA ASP A 90 -9.03 -6.24 1.84
C ASP A 90 -8.00 -6.95 2.72
N VAL A 91 -8.07 -8.28 2.82
CA VAL A 91 -7.05 -9.09 3.52
C VAL A 91 -5.66 -8.89 2.90
N GLY A 92 -5.56 -8.84 1.56
CA GLY A 92 -4.31 -8.58 0.85
C GLY A 92 -3.73 -7.18 1.14
N SER A 93 -4.60 -6.18 1.31
CA SER A 93 -4.18 -4.82 1.69
C SER A 93 -3.61 -4.79 3.12
N SER A 94 -4.27 -5.46 4.06
CA SER A 94 -3.78 -5.62 5.44
C SER A 94 -2.47 -6.40 5.50
N LEU A 95 -2.34 -7.47 4.72
CA LEU A 95 -1.10 -8.25 4.63
C LEU A 95 0.06 -7.37 4.15
N MET A 96 -0.16 -6.54 3.14
CA MET A 96 0.87 -5.61 2.67
C MET A 96 1.23 -4.55 3.72
N ALA A 97 0.28 -4.06 4.50
CA ALA A 97 0.58 -3.17 5.63
C ALA A 97 1.52 -3.83 6.65
N VAL A 98 1.28 -5.10 6.99
CA VAL A 98 2.17 -5.87 7.87
C VAL A 98 3.55 -6.02 7.24
N VAL A 99 3.61 -6.40 5.96
CA VAL A 99 4.89 -6.56 5.24
C VAL A 99 5.69 -5.26 5.27
N PHE A 100 5.07 -4.10 4.99
CA PHE A 100 5.77 -2.82 5.01
C PHE A 100 6.14 -2.32 6.40
N SER A 101 5.48 -2.83 7.45
CA SER A 101 5.85 -2.56 8.84
C SER A 101 7.12 -3.33 9.26
N LEU A 102 7.50 -4.38 8.51
CA LEU A 102 8.77 -5.08 8.75
C LEU A 102 9.95 -4.21 8.34
N ASP A 103 11.08 -4.39 9.03
CA ASP A 103 12.32 -3.64 8.81
C ASP A 103 12.98 -3.98 7.45
N LEU A 104 12.42 -3.42 6.38
CA LEU A 104 12.82 -3.62 4.98
C LEU A 104 13.84 -2.56 4.53
N SER A 105 14.55 -1.97 5.49
CA SER A 105 15.51 -0.89 5.31
C SER A 105 16.62 -1.22 4.31
N TRP A 106 17.06 -2.48 4.26
CA TRP A 106 18.08 -2.96 3.30
C TRP A 106 17.51 -3.20 1.89
N LEU A 107 16.21 -3.48 1.78
CA LEU A 107 15.55 -3.78 0.51
C LEU A 107 15.30 -2.50 -0.30
N SER A 108 15.05 -1.38 0.38
CA SER A 108 14.82 -0.08 -0.28
C SER A 108 15.94 0.31 -1.26
N PRO A 109 17.22 0.45 -0.86
CA PRO A 109 18.29 0.87 -1.78
C PRO A 109 18.52 -0.14 -2.90
N LEU A 110 18.34 -1.43 -2.64
CA LEU A 110 18.47 -2.49 -3.64
C LEU A 110 17.38 -2.39 -4.71
N CYS A 111 16.12 -2.20 -4.30
CA CYS A 111 14.99 -1.97 -5.21
C CYS A 111 15.16 -0.70 -6.05
N ILE A 112 15.62 0.40 -5.45
CA ILE A 112 15.87 1.65 -6.18
C ILE A 112 16.99 1.44 -7.21
N PHE A 113 18.14 0.90 -6.79
CA PHE A 113 19.30 0.72 -7.67
C PHE A 113 18.96 -0.20 -8.85
N THR A 114 18.46 -1.40 -8.56
CA THR A 114 18.08 -2.37 -9.60
C THR A 114 16.98 -1.83 -10.49
N GLY A 115 15.98 -1.15 -9.92
CA GLY A 115 14.89 -0.53 -10.66
C GLY A 115 15.36 0.55 -11.64
N VAL A 116 16.25 1.45 -11.19
CA VAL A 116 16.82 2.52 -12.03
C VAL A 116 17.66 1.93 -13.15
N VAL A 117 18.55 0.98 -12.85
CA VAL A 117 19.39 0.31 -13.86
C VAL A 117 18.53 -0.34 -14.93
N LEU A 118 17.49 -1.10 -14.54
CA LEU A 118 16.59 -1.76 -15.49
C LEU A 118 15.76 -0.76 -16.30
N TYR A 119 15.24 0.29 -15.67
CA TYR A 119 14.43 1.31 -16.33
C TYR A 119 15.22 2.09 -17.37
N VAL A 120 16.43 2.56 -17.01
CA VAL A 120 17.30 3.33 -17.91
C VAL A 120 17.82 2.47 -19.06
N ALA A 121 18.21 1.22 -18.79
CA ALA A 121 18.77 0.35 -19.81
C ALA A 121 17.74 -0.11 -20.86
N ARG A 122 16.45 -0.26 -20.48
CA ARG A 122 15.45 -0.95 -21.31
C ARG A 122 14.04 -0.34 -21.23
N GLN A 123 13.96 0.99 -21.32
CA GLN A 123 12.76 1.83 -21.11
C GLN A 123 11.47 1.30 -21.77
N ASP A 124 11.53 0.92 -23.05
CA ASP A 124 10.35 0.51 -23.83
C ASP A 124 9.95 -0.98 -23.66
N THR A 125 10.76 -1.76 -22.96
CA THR A 125 10.52 -3.20 -22.80
C THR A 125 9.65 -3.50 -21.58
N ARG A 126 9.14 -4.73 -21.47
CA ARG A 126 8.51 -5.21 -20.22
C ARG A 126 9.45 -5.12 -19.02
N VAL A 127 10.75 -5.33 -19.24
CA VAL A 127 11.77 -5.30 -18.18
C VAL A 127 11.94 -3.88 -17.64
N GLY A 128 11.98 -2.84 -18.50
CA GLY A 128 12.03 -1.45 -18.06
C GLY A 128 10.78 -1.02 -17.28
N ARG A 129 9.60 -1.51 -17.70
CA ARG A 129 8.35 -1.29 -16.95
C ARG A 129 8.36 -1.94 -15.57
N ILE A 130 8.93 -3.14 -15.42
CA ILE A 130 9.16 -3.77 -14.12
C ILE A 130 10.19 -2.96 -13.31
N GLY A 131 11.22 -2.43 -13.95
CA GLY A 131 12.18 -1.50 -13.34
C GLY A 131 11.47 -0.30 -12.70
N ARG A 132 10.52 0.32 -13.40
CA ARG A 132 9.70 1.42 -12.85
C ARG A 132 8.88 1.00 -11.62
N VAL A 133 8.36 -0.23 -11.58
CA VAL A 133 7.67 -0.76 -10.40
C VAL A 133 8.64 -0.92 -9.23
N LEU A 134 9.84 -1.46 -9.47
CA LEU A 134 10.88 -1.61 -8.45
C LEU A 134 11.34 -0.27 -7.86
N ILE A 135 11.52 0.76 -8.69
CA ILE A 135 11.83 2.11 -8.20
C ILE A 135 10.69 2.60 -7.30
N GLY A 136 9.44 2.40 -7.71
CA GLY A 136 8.27 2.80 -6.92
C GLY A 136 8.27 2.13 -5.54
N LEU A 137 8.47 0.81 -5.49
CA LEU A 137 8.57 0.05 -4.24
C LEU A 137 9.75 0.54 -3.38
N GLY A 138 10.91 0.78 -3.99
CA GLY A 138 12.08 1.29 -3.30
C GLY A 138 11.85 2.67 -2.67
N LEU A 139 11.20 3.58 -3.40
CA LEU A 139 10.80 4.91 -2.91
C LEU A 139 9.77 4.84 -1.79
N MET A 140 8.82 3.90 -1.85
CA MET A 140 7.84 3.69 -0.78
C MET A 140 8.53 3.26 0.51
N LEU A 141 9.41 2.26 0.45
CA LEU A 141 10.15 1.78 1.61
C LEU A 141 11.05 2.88 2.19
N LEU A 142 11.72 3.67 1.33
CA LEU A 142 12.52 4.80 1.77
C LEU A 142 11.67 5.86 2.47
N ALA A 143 10.51 6.17 1.89
CA ALA A 143 9.59 7.16 2.45
C ALA A 143 9.04 6.73 3.80
N LEU A 144 8.69 5.45 3.99
CA LEU A 144 8.26 4.92 5.28
C LEU A 144 9.34 5.08 6.35
N ARG A 145 10.60 4.79 6.00
CA ARG A 145 11.74 5.03 6.88
C ARG A 145 11.92 6.51 7.23
N LEU A 146 11.80 7.41 6.25
CA LEU A 146 11.90 8.85 6.51
C LEU A 146 10.75 9.36 7.38
N ILE A 147 9.55 8.80 7.23
CA ILE A 147 8.39 9.10 8.08
C ILE A 147 8.68 8.63 9.51
N THR A 148 9.17 7.41 9.72
CA THR A 148 9.47 6.89 11.07
C THR A 148 10.57 7.71 11.74
N GLU A 149 11.67 8.02 11.03
CA GLU A 149 12.75 8.87 11.54
C GLU A 149 12.25 10.29 11.90
N ALA A 150 11.42 10.91 11.06
CA ALA A 150 10.86 12.23 11.35
C ALA A 150 9.89 12.20 12.53
N THR A 151 9.12 11.12 12.66
CA THR A 151 8.14 10.92 13.71
C THR A 151 8.79 10.73 15.08
N LEU A 152 9.91 9.99 15.16
CA LEU A 152 10.68 9.83 16.39
C LEU A 152 11.20 11.16 16.95
N VAL A 153 11.59 12.10 16.09
CA VAL A 153 12.06 13.43 16.52
C VAL A 153 10.89 14.26 17.07
N LEU A 154 9.68 14.09 16.53
CA LEU A 154 8.47 14.79 16.99
C LEU A 154 8.00 14.25 18.35
N THR A 155 8.09 12.93 18.58
CA THR A 155 7.65 12.30 19.84
C THR A 155 8.60 12.54 21.02
N GLN A 156 9.83 12.96 20.77
CA GLN A 156 10.77 13.39 21.83
C GLN A 156 10.40 14.74 22.47
N SER A 157 9.51 15.53 21.85
CA SER A 157 9.05 16.78 22.45
C SER A 157 8.08 16.54 23.61
N GLU A 158 8.30 17.21 24.74
CA GLU A 158 7.53 17.02 25.97
C GLU A 158 6.02 17.31 25.77
N THR A 159 5.68 18.25 24.89
CA THR A 159 4.30 18.58 24.52
C THR A 159 3.63 17.48 23.71
N VAL A 160 4.32 16.84 22.77
CA VAL A 160 3.74 15.73 21.97
C VAL A 160 3.61 14.47 22.83
N ARG A 161 4.58 14.22 23.72
CA ARG A 161 4.54 13.07 24.64
C ARG A 161 3.37 13.16 25.62
N THR A 162 3.08 14.35 26.15
CA THR A 162 1.94 14.57 27.07
C THR A 162 0.59 14.44 26.36
N LEU A 163 0.48 14.93 25.12
CA LEU A 163 -0.72 14.71 24.30
C LEU A 163 -0.94 13.24 23.93
N LEU A 164 0.12 12.50 23.59
CA LEU A 164 0.04 11.06 23.32
C LEU A 164 -0.42 10.28 24.57
N LEU A 165 0.17 10.57 25.73
CA LEU A 165 -0.22 9.91 26.98
C LEU A 165 -1.68 10.20 27.38
N ALA A 166 -2.19 11.40 27.08
CA ALA A 166 -3.60 11.74 27.30
C ALA A 166 -4.56 11.02 26.34
N VAL A 167 -4.09 10.65 25.14
CA VAL A 167 -4.88 9.86 24.17
C VAL A 167 -4.83 8.36 24.51
N THR A 168 -3.67 7.84 24.92
CA THR A 168 -3.48 6.42 25.27
C THR A 168 -4.10 6.04 26.63
N SER A 169 -4.44 7.01 27.49
CA SER A 169 -5.03 6.72 28.81
C SER A 169 -6.45 6.14 28.76
N ASP A 170 -7.15 6.23 27.63
CA ASP A 170 -8.52 5.72 27.50
C ASP A 170 -8.70 5.02 26.14
N ILE A 171 -9.08 3.73 26.18
CA ILE A 171 -9.29 2.89 25.01
C ILE A 171 -10.31 3.50 24.04
N THR A 172 -11.29 4.25 24.56
CA THR A 172 -12.34 4.85 23.74
C THR A 172 -11.82 6.07 22.97
N LEU A 173 -10.98 6.89 23.59
CA LEU A 173 -10.31 8.01 22.93
C LEU A 173 -9.31 7.53 21.89
N GLU A 174 -8.59 6.44 22.16
CA GLU A 174 -7.66 5.83 21.21
C GLU A 174 -8.39 5.36 19.94
N ILE A 175 -9.50 4.64 20.10
CA ILE A 175 -10.34 4.16 18.98
C ILE A 175 -10.92 5.34 18.18
N ILE A 176 -11.48 6.35 18.86
CA ILE A 176 -12.10 7.51 18.19
C ILE A 176 -11.03 8.31 17.42
N THR A 177 -9.87 8.55 18.02
CA THR A 177 -8.78 9.29 17.39
C THR A 177 -8.27 8.56 16.14
N GLY A 178 -8.06 7.24 16.25
CA GLY A 178 -7.69 6.40 15.10
C GLY A 178 -8.74 6.39 13.99
N ALA A 179 -10.03 6.30 14.35
CA ALA A 179 -11.13 6.34 13.39
C ALA A 179 -11.20 7.70 12.65
N VAL A 180 -11.08 8.81 13.38
CA VAL A 180 -11.07 10.17 12.79
C VAL A 180 -9.88 10.33 11.85
N LEU A 181 -8.68 9.90 12.25
CA LEU A 181 -7.50 9.95 11.39
C LEU A 181 -7.70 9.10 10.12
N ALA A 182 -8.31 7.92 10.23
CA ALA A 182 -8.55 7.03 9.09
C ALA A 182 -9.55 7.64 8.09
N ILE A 183 -10.59 8.30 8.61
CA ILE A 183 -11.58 9.03 7.80
C ILE A 183 -10.91 10.20 7.07
N ILE A 184 -10.12 11.01 7.77
CA ILE A 184 -9.44 12.17 7.18
C ILE A 184 -8.43 11.74 6.10
N SER A 185 -7.72 10.64 6.35
CA SER A 185 -6.67 10.15 5.43
C SER A 185 -7.23 9.45 4.19
N TYR A 186 -8.55 9.20 4.10
CA TYR A 186 -9.23 8.45 3.02
C TYR A 186 -8.59 7.09 2.68
N SER A 187 -7.70 6.60 3.54
CA SER A 187 -6.86 5.42 3.32
C SER A 187 -6.54 4.79 4.66
N SER A 188 -7.16 3.64 4.92
CA SER A 188 -6.94 2.85 6.13
C SER A 188 -5.50 2.32 6.24
N LEU A 189 -4.82 2.09 5.11
CA LEU A 189 -3.44 1.62 5.08
C LEU A 189 -2.47 2.72 5.52
N ALA A 190 -2.70 3.97 5.08
CA ALA A 190 -1.85 5.10 5.45
C ALA A 190 -1.91 5.39 6.95
N THR A 191 -3.10 5.28 7.56
CA THR A 191 -3.24 5.43 9.02
C THR A 191 -2.66 4.27 9.80
N VAL A 192 -2.82 3.03 9.35
CA VAL A 192 -2.18 1.87 10.01
C VAL A 192 -0.65 2.02 10.00
N LEU A 193 -0.05 2.41 8.87
CA LEU A 193 1.40 2.62 8.78
C LEU A 193 1.89 3.80 9.62
N LEU A 194 1.09 4.86 9.75
CA LEU A 194 1.40 6.00 10.60
C LEU A 194 1.31 5.64 12.09
N VAL A 195 0.27 4.92 12.50
CA VAL A 195 0.12 4.42 13.88
C VAL A 195 1.21 3.40 14.22
N SER A 196 1.54 2.47 13.31
CA SER A 196 2.63 1.52 13.54
C SER A 196 4.01 2.19 13.60
N ALA A 197 4.19 3.34 12.95
CA ALA A 197 5.41 4.14 13.07
C ALA A 197 5.48 4.96 14.37
N LEU A 198 4.35 5.12 15.08
CA LEU A 198 4.22 5.88 16.33
C LEU A 198 4.23 4.97 17.59
N ALA A 199 3.96 3.68 17.42
CA ALA A 199 3.99 2.65 18.47
C ALA A 199 5.41 2.18 18.76
#